data_AF-A0A9W6STK0-F1
#
_entry.id   AF-A0A9W6STK0-F1
#
_cell.length_a   1.000
_cell.length_b   1.000
_cell.length_c   1.000
_cell.angle_alpha   90.00
_cell.angle_beta   90.00
_cell.angle_gamma   90.00
#
_symmetry.space_group_name_H-M   'P 1'
#
loop_
_entity.id
_entity.type
_entity.pdbx_description
1 polymer ?
#
loop_
_entity_poly.entity_id
_entity_poly.type
_entity_poly.pdbx_seq_one_letter_code
_entity_poly.pdbx_strand_id
1 'polypeptide(L)'
;MLKRFALNIGKSTYTRSQVRYYRISRSVLHEHKSTVGLAENEASAASENTHSHAHQCCCSGGGQAAPAPTAHAHSHGGGGCCQSRQRDELEEEEVEEIDDNPIATAILFYHERLQDNVEAAETVYDISRNFIETIEKNESLTNDNRIQLYNLIIENFAQYDYSVVNVLAKKIETLKGELSPIAINNIIKYNPGRVHSSWELFKNYESFVESVPEPELKDKVYSEVLSKLVIGDKAEIQEGENNLDLSKVTNCLYILSKISNKEENIPSNIFEILLMKLVKEDLSLYIPIVNPSLESVKVVLSDDLKSESFKLSNIDKFYIWESIKSNPNIEQLASSPEILLDILRSISKLEPFGNKILSTKAETLAEQVKLNLPVHDITNTSSQLIELVTKLELDNDKTQPKVSSDFRKQILKTVGLYSDKFSLDESLKFYSMYQTKEPNPSFELNDLQSITSMIILHDAIKRMDEKLLEVSEALIPQNPEVPAANLASLILYHGWFGNVDKSLDIYNKSMDLFIKPMEGNEANRGMLIQSLILTCLTGRDLQLAQFIKRKSQDHKLLDSEYDVKINEMFKRYGDIIDELEKSTATKTSEGAPREVTEKDKEAAERAAIEKFRSMTMETIRSLAPN
;
A
#
# COMPACT_ATOMS: atom_id res chain seq x y z
N MET A 1 -15.22 10.10 32.96
CA MET A 1 -14.44 10.95 32.05
C MET A 1 -14.01 12.26 32.73
N LEU A 2 -14.95 13.13 33.12
CA LEU A 2 -14.64 14.45 33.71
C LEU A 2 -13.78 14.39 35.00
N LYS A 3 -13.96 13.38 35.86
CA LYS A 3 -13.02 13.09 36.97
C LYS A 3 -11.57 12.84 36.53
N ARG A 4 -11.31 12.30 35.33
CA ARG A 4 -9.95 12.16 34.76
C ARG A 4 -9.42 13.48 34.20
N PHE A 5 -10.28 14.31 33.60
CA PHE A 5 -9.92 15.67 33.16
C PHE A 5 -9.46 16.50 34.38
N ALA A 6 -10.29 16.59 35.41
CA ALA A 6 -9.97 17.29 36.65
C ALA A 6 -8.70 16.74 37.36
N LEU A 7 -8.48 15.42 37.34
CA LEU A 7 -7.25 14.78 37.82
C LEU A 7 -6.01 15.05 36.96
N ASN A 8 -6.14 15.19 35.65
CA ASN A 8 -5.02 15.46 34.76
C ASN A 8 -4.56 16.92 34.88
N ILE A 9 -5.52 17.85 34.97
CA ILE A 9 -5.26 19.27 35.21
C ILE A 9 -4.46 19.45 36.51
N GLY A 10 -4.84 18.76 37.60
CA GLY A 10 -4.04 18.78 38.83
C GLY A 10 -2.64 18.15 38.66
N LYS A 11 -2.51 17.06 37.90
CA LYS A 11 -1.22 16.37 37.72
C LYS A 11 -0.17 17.14 36.92
N SER A 12 -0.58 18.00 35.99
CA SER A 12 0.36 18.85 35.23
C SER A 12 1.01 19.96 36.07
N THR A 13 0.50 20.24 37.27
CA THR A 13 0.90 21.41 38.08
C THR A 13 1.54 21.09 39.43
N TYR A 14 1.70 19.81 39.82
CA TYR A 14 2.22 19.44 41.14
C TYR A 14 3.50 18.60 41.12
N THR A 15 4.42 18.91 42.03
CA THR A 15 5.57 18.06 42.35
C THR A 15 5.16 16.86 43.23
N ARG A 16 6.03 15.84 43.32
CA ARG A 16 5.73 14.57 44.03
C ARG A 16 5.37 14.74 45.51
N SER A 17 5.86 15.78 46.17
CA SER A 17 5.54 16.13 47.57
C SER A 17 4.10 16.60 47.73
N GLN A 18 3.64 17.52 46.86
CA GLN A 18 2.29 18.12 46.91
C GLN A 18 1.17 17.08 46.72
N VAL A 19 1.40 16.05 45.89
CA VAL A 19 0.45 14.93 45.69
C VAL A 19 0.27 14.07 46.97
N ARG A 20 1.23 14.10 47.91
CA ARG A 20 1.17 13.34 49.17
C ARG A 20 0.21 14.00 50.17
N TYR A 21 0.27 15.33 50.30
CA TYR A 21 -0.60 16.11 51.17
C TYR A 21 -2.09 15.95 50.81
N TYR A 22 -2.43 16.00 49.52
CA TYR A 22 -3.81 15.87 49.03
C TYR A 22 -4.48 14.52 49.37
N ARG A 23 -3.69 13.46 49.61
CA ARG A 23 -4.23 12.17 50.09
C ARG A 23 -4.60 12.17 51.57
N ILE A 24 -3.87 12.94 52.39
CA ILE A 24 -4.06 13.00 53.85
C ILE A 24 -5.29 13.83 54.19
N SER A 25 -5.47 15.01 53.57
CA SER A 25 -6.66 15.85 53.77
C SER A 25 -7.96 15.13 53.41
N ARG A 26 -7.92 14.20 52.44
CA ARG A 26 -9.10 13.47 51.95
C ARG A 26 -9.55 12.34 52.87
N SER A 27 -8.68 11.77 53.72
CA SER A 27 -9.13 10.80 54.74
C SER A 27 -9.82 11.51 55.91
N VAL A 28 -9.28 12.64 56.36
CA VAL A 28 -9.84 13.44 57.46
C VAL A 28 -11.26 13.94 57.14
N LEU A 29 -11.50 14.39 55.91
CA LEU A 29 -12.82 14.83 55.44
C LEU A 29 -13.86 13.70 55.34
N HIS A 30 -13.44 12.43 55.28
CA HIS A 30 -14.36 11.29 55.22
C HIS A 30 -14.82 10.82 56.60
N GLU A 31 -14.02 11.00 57.66
CA GLU A 31 -14.42 10.71 59.04
C GLU A 31 -15.42 11.73 59.60
N HIS A 32 -15.32 13.00 59.21
CA HIS A 32 -16.26 14.03 59.69
C HIS A 32 -17.69 13.93 59.11
N LYS A 33 -17.91 13.19 58.01
CA LYS A 33 -19.25 13.00 57.43
C LYS A 33 -20.04 11.83 58.02
N SER A 34 -19.45 10.99 58.88
CA SER A 34 -20.16 9.84 59.49
C SER A 34 -20.82 10.16 60.85
N THR A 35 -20.63 11.37 61.39
CA THR A 35 -21.01 11.74 62.76
C THR A 35 -22.24 12.65 62.89
N VAL A 36 -22.88 13.05 61.77
CA VAL A 36 -24.08 13.90 61.79
C VAL A 36 -25.15 13.32 60.85
N GLY A 37 -26.13 12.59 61.40
CA GLY A 37 -27.20 11.99 60.60
C GLY A 37 -28.03 10.90 61.28
N LEU A 38 -28.65 11.19 62.44
CA LEU A 38 -29.67 10.32 63.06
C LEU A 38 -30.80 11.16 63.67
N ALA A 39 -31.99 11.13 63.08
CA ALA A 39 -33.29 11.09 63.78
C ALA A 39 -34.49 11.02 62.79
N GLU A 40 -35.54 10.29 63.21
CA GLU A 40 -36.96 10.31 62.79
C GLU A 40 -37.47 9.26 61.74
N ASN A 41 -37.99 8.14 62.27
CA ASN A 41 -39.35 7.55 62.17
C ASN A 41 -40.15 7.63 60.81
N GLU A 42 -40.98 6.67 60.38
CA GLU A 42 -41.51 5.43 61.01
C GLU A 42 -42.14 4.44 59.97
N ALA A 43 -42.28 3.16 60.38
CA ALA A 43 -43.33 2.17 60.03
C ALA A 43 -43.68 1.75 58.55
N SER A 44 -43.54 0.44 58.26
CA SER A 44 -44.66 -0.52 58.05
C SER A 44 -44.47 -1.58 56.93
N ALA A 45 -44.67 -2.87 57.27
CA ALA A 45 -45.20 -4.01 56.46
C ALA A 45 -44.62 -4.37 55.06
N ALA A 46 -44.58 -5.62 54.58
CA ALA A 46 -44.70 -6.96 55.20
C ALA A 46 -44.24 -8.07 54.19
N SER A 47 -43.89 -9.26 54.71
CA SER A 47 -44.03 -10.64 54.14
C SER A 47 -44.07 -10.82 52.60
N GLU A 48 -43.21 -11.61 51.94
CA GLU A 48 -43.17 -13.10 51.82
C GLU A 48 -42.08 -13.42 50.73
N ASN A 49 -41.59 -14.62 50.41
CA ASN A 49 -41.91 -16.00 50.80
C ASN A 49 -40.65 -16.91 50.71
N THR A 50 -40.72 -18.15 51.20
CA THR A 50 -39.58 -19.11 51.30
C THR A 50 -39.59 -20.21 50.24
N HIS A 51 -38.41 -20.82 49.97
CA HIS A 51 -38.13 -22.27 49.74
C HIS A 51 -36.72 -22.40 49.07
N SER A 52 -35.68 -23.02 49.64
CA SER A 52 -35.45 -24.40 50.13
C SER A 52 -35.16 -25.44 49.04
N HIS A 53 -33.91 -25.91 48.94
CA HIS A 53 -33.53 -27.31 49.20
C HIS A 53 -32.00 -27.52 49.23
N ALA A 54 -31.56 -28.66 49.74
CA ALA A 54 -30.16 -29.01 50.03
C ALA A 54 -29.84 -30.45 49.62
N HIS A 55 -28.55 -30.80 49.48
CA HIS A 55 -27.84 -32.06 49.84
C HIS A 55 -26.38 -31.95 49.30
N GLN A 56 -25.28 -32.22 50.04
CA GLN A 56 -24.74 -33.51 50.56
C GLN A 56 -24.29 -34.49 49.43
N CYS A 57 -23.19 -35.26 49.52
CA CYS A 57 -22.07 -35.35 50.49
C CYS A 57 -20.89 -36.22 49.92
N CYS A 58 -19.89 -36.54 50.77
CA CYS A 58 -18.79 -37.53 50.64
C CYS A 58 -17.53 -37.10 49.85
N CYS A 59 -16.27 -37.14 50.34
CA CYS A 59 -15.46 -38.15 51.10
C CYS A 59 -14.87 -39.27 50.19
N SER A 60 -13.61 -39.74 50.29
CA SER A 60 -12.48 -39.45 51.21
C SER A 60 -11.18 -40.24 50.89
N GLY A 61 -9.98 -39.72 51.23
CA GLY A 61 -8.72 -40.47 51.53
C GLY A 61 -7.85 -40.98 50.35
N GLY A 62 -6.53 -41.19 50.48
CA GLY A 62 -5.57 -40.87 51.56
C GLY A 62 -4.20 -41.59 51.45
N GLY A 63 -3.13 -40.98 52.00
CA GLY A 63 -1.78 -41.57 52.26
C GLY A 63 -0.80 -41.67 51.06
N GLN A 64 0.53 -41.72 51.20
CA GLN A 64 1.54 -41.36 52.22
C GLN A 64 2.92 -41.85 51.70
N ALA A 65 4.02 -41.15 52.05
CA ALA A 65 5.42 -41.61 52.23
C ALA A 65 6.54 -40.99 51.33
N ALA A 66 7.68 -40.69 51.98
CA ALA A 66 8.97 -40.21 51.45
C ALA A 66 10.05 -41.33 51.68
N PRO A 67 11.43 -41.19 51.65
CA PRO A 67 12.29 -39.96 51.71
C PRO A 67 13.65 -39.93 50.92
N ALA A 68 14.21 -38.70 50.75
CA ALA A 68 15.62 -38.18 50.88
C ALA A 68 16.89 -39.01 50.44
N PRO A 69 18.18 -38.57 50.65
CA PRO A 69 18.80 -37.24 50.96
C PRO A 69 20.12 -36.87 50.20
N THR A 70 20.67 -35.64 50.38
CA THR A 70 22.11 -35.24 50.66
C THR A 70 22.36 -33.73 50.36
N ALA A 71 22.73 -32.86 51.33
CA ALA A 71 24.09 -32.40 51.77
C ALA A 71 24.81 -31.43 50.78
N HIS A 72 25.43 -30.28 51.12
CA HIS A 72 26.12 -29.79 52.35
C HIS A 72 26.03 -28.24 52.58
N ALA A 73 26.15 -27.82 53.86
CA ALA A 73 26.92 -26.70 54.50
C ALA A 73 27.19 -25.33 53.79
N HIS A 74 27.33 -24.16 54.45
CA HIS A 74 27.88 -23.83 55.79
C HIS A 74 27.32 -22.47 56.37
N SER A 75 27.29 -22.34 57.72
CA SER A 75 27.52 -21.17 58.64
C SER A 75 27.50 -19.71 58.14
N HIS A 76 27.16 -18.63 58.87
CA HIS A 76 26.75 -18.32 60.27
C HIS A 76 26.16 -16.88 60.28
N GLY A 77 25.59 -16.28 61.35
CA GLY A 77 25.27 -16.74 62.70
C GLY A 77 25.26 -15.59 63.75
N GLY A 78 24.14 -15.38 64.47
CA GLY A 78 23.93 -14.32 65.48
C GLY A 78 22.86 -13.28 65.07
N GLY A 79 21.89 -12.85 65.88
CA GLY A 79 21.57 -13.20 67.27
C GLY A 79 21.31 -11.94 68.11
N GLY A 80 20.05 -11.66 68.48
CA GLY A 80 19.71 -10.51 69.32
C GLY A 80 18.21 -10.21 69.34
N CYS A 81 17.56 -10.50 70.47
CA CYS A 81 16.14 -10.21 70.72
C CYS A 81 16.03 -9.10 71.77
N CYS A 82 15.08 -8.17 71.62
CA CYS A 82 14.28 -7.63 72.73
C CYS A 82 13.20 -6.64 72.26
N GLN A 83 12.08 -6.63 72.99
CA GLN A 83 10.98 -5.65 72.85
C GLN A 83 11.23 -4.43 73.73
N SER A 84 10.71 -3.24 73.38
CA SER A 84 9.98 -2.35 74.31
C SER A 84 9.42 -1.10 73.61
N ARG A 85 8.54 -0.37 74.31
CA ARG A 85 7.64 0.68 73.82
C ARG A 85 8.23 2.09 73.84
N GLN A 86 7.71 2.92 72.92
CA GLN A 86 7.35 4.35 73.06
C GLN A 86 8.30 5.30 73.83
N ARG A 87 8.76 6.33 73.13
CA ARG A 87 8.47 7.71 73.53
C ARG A 87 8.44 8.66 72.35
N ASP A 88 7.70 9.74 72.53
CA ASP A 88 7.41 10.78 71.56
C ASP A 88 8.57 11.80 71.51
N GLU A 89 9.00 12.18 70.31
CA GLU A 89 9.69 13.45 70.07
C GLU A 89 9.00 14.15 68.89
N LEU A 90 8.66 15.42 69.10
CA LEU A 90 8.05 16.31 68.13
C LEU A 90 9.16 16.95 67.30
N GLU A 91 9.23 16.63 66.01
CA GLU A 91 9.94 17.47 65.06
C GLU A 91 8.92 18.44 64.44
N GLU A 92 9.16 19.73 64.63
CA GLU A 92 8.44 20.80 63.95
C GLU A 92 8.88 20.80 62.48
N GLU A 93 8.11 20.16 61.58
CA GLU A 93 8.30 20.35 60.13
C GLU A 93 8.03 21.82 59.79
N GLU A 94 9.05 22.51 59.28
CA GLU A 94 8.91 23.84 58.70
C GLU A 94 7.82 23.82 57.63
N VAL A 95 6.81 24.69 57.79
CA VAL A 95 5.82 24.92 56.74
C VAL A 95 6.52 25.71 55.62
N GLU A 96 7.03 24.99 54.62
CA GLU A 96 7.42 25.62 53.34
C GLU A 96 6.22 26.43 52.83
N GLU A 97 6.45 27.73 52.62
CA GLU A 97 5.48 28.63 52.02
C GLU A 97 4.99 28.03 50.69
N ILE A 98 3.69 27.81 50.58
CA ILE A 98 3.08 27.35 49.33
C ILE A 98 3.21 28.50 48.34
N ASP A 99 4.18 28.37 47.43
CA ASP A 99 4.37 29.30 46.31
C ASP A 99 3.04 29.45 45.55
N ASP A 100 2.53 30.68 45.55
CA ASP A 100 1.13 31.01 45.31
C ASP A 100 0.84 30.97 43.80
N ASN A 101 0.86 29.76 43.23
CA ASN A 101 0.67 29.55 41.79
C ASN A 101 -0.80 29.81 41.41
N PRO A 102 -1.14 30.94 40.77
CA PRO A 102 -2.53 31.31 40.51
C PRO A 102 -3.19 30.36 39.52
N ILE A 103 -2.42 29.62 38.72
CA ILE A 103 -2.94 28.59 37.82
C ILE A 103 -3.39 27.38 38.64
N ALA A 104 -2.61 26.91 39.63
CA ALA A 104 -3.00 25.82 40.52
C ALA A 104 -4.20 26.18 41.41
N THR A 105 -4.23 27.41 41.93
CA THR A 105 -5.35 27.92 42.75
C THR A 105 -6.62 28.10 41.92
N ALA A 106 -6.50 28.63 40.69
CA ALA A 106 -7.61 28.65 39.73
C ALA A 106 -8.09 27.22 39.43
N ILE A 107 -7.18 26.31 39.10
CA ILE A 107 -7.48 24.89 38.80
C ILE A 107 -8.24 24.21 39.94
N LEU A 108 -7.86 24.41 41.21
CA LEU A 108 -8.55 23.85 42.37
C LEU A 108 -9.94 24.46 42.54
N PHE A 109 -10.06 25.79 42.46
CA PHE A 109 -11.34 26.51 42.52
C PHE A 109 -12.28 26.10 41.38
N TYR A 110 -11.74 25.88 40.18
CA TYR A 110 -12.46 25.31 39.04
C TYR A 110 -12.81 23.84 39.26
N HIS A 111 -11.97 23.03 39.92
CA HIS A 111 -12.25 21.61 40.20
C HIS A 111 -13.44 21.42 41.15
N GLU A 112 -13.61 22.25 42.18
CA GLU A 112 -14.80 22.16 43.05
C GLU A 112 -16.07 22.56 42.29
N ARG A 113 -16.10 23.76 41.71
CA ARG A 113 -17.24 24.21 40.86
C ARG A 113 -17.50 23.31 39.66
N LEU A 114 -16.50 22.55 39.20
CA LEU A 114 -16.65 21.58 38.14
C LEU A 114 -17.50 20.39 38.52
N GLN A 115 -17.46 19.93 39.77
CA GLN A 115 -18.32 18.82 40.16
C GLN A 115 -19.79 19.25 40.10
N ASP A 116 -20.11 20.42 40.66
CA ASP A 116 -21.45 20.99 40.64
C ASP A 116 -21.95 21.23 39.20
N ASN A 117 -21.12 21.83 38.34
CA ASN A 117 -21.46 22.11 36.94
C ASN A 117 -21.55 20.85 36.06
N VAL A 118 -20.87 19.76 36.42
CA VAL A 118 -20.94 18.46 35.71
C VAL A 118 -22.15 17.65 36.13
N GLU A 119 -22.60 17.78 37.38
CA GLU A 119 -23.82 17.13 37.87
C GLU A 119 -25.09 17.83 37.38
N ALA A 120 -25.00 19.11 36.95
CA ALA A 120 -26.10 19.91 36.42
C ALA A 120 -26.19 20.01 34.88
N ALA A 121 -25.21 19.49 34.12
CA ALA A 121 -25.16 19.66 32.66
C ALA A 121 -25.75 18.46 31.90
N GLU A 122 -26.74 18.71 31.03
CA GLU A 122 -27.35 17.68 30.18
C GLU A 122 -26.49 17.30 28.96
N THR A 123 -25.67 18.22 28.44
CA THR A 123 -24.80 17.98 27.28
C THR A 123 -23.35 18.46 27.49
N VAL A 124 -22.43 17.94 26.67
CA VAL A 124 -21.01 18.36 26.67
C VAL A 124 -20.84 19.83 26.25
N TYR A 125 -21.78 20.34 25.43
CA TYR A 125 -21.83 21.75 25.05
C TYR A 125 -22.09 22.65 26.27
N ASP A 126 -23.05 22.28 27.12
CA ASP A 126 -23.38 23.06 28.33
C ASP A 126 -22.19 23.11 29.30
N ILE A 127 -21.45 21.99 29.45
CA ILE A 127 -20.19 21.95 30.21
C ILE A 127 -19.20 22.98 29.65
N SER A 128 -18.96 22.97 28.33
CA SER A 128 -18.02 23.89 27.68
C SER A 128 -18.44 25.37 27.82
N ARG A 129 -19.75 25.66 27.75
CA ARG A 129 -20.30 27.01 27.97
C ARG A 129 -20.12 27.45 29.42
N ASN A 130 -20.43 26.59 30.39
CA ASN A 130 -20.27 26.88 31.81
C ASN A 130 -18.80 27.16 32.16
N PHE A 131 -17.85 26.46 31.55
CA PHE A 131 -16.42 26.78 31.64
C PHE A 131 -16.10 28.19 31.15
N ILE A 132 -16.51 28.51 29.92
CA ILE A 132 -16.25 29.82 29.29
C ILE A 132 -16.82 30.94 30.16
N GLU A 133 -18.08 30.82 30.56
CA GLU A 133 -18.74 31.80 31.44
C GLU A 133 -18.03 31.97 32.78
N THR A 134 -17.51 30.90 33.38
CA THR A 134 -16.83 31.00 34.69
C THR A 134 -15.45 31.64 34.54
N ILE A 135 -14.73 31.41 33.42
CA ILE A 135 -13.47 32.09 33.09
C ILE A 135 -13.68 33.60 32.84
N GLU A 136 -14.77 33.96 32.16
CA GLU A 136 -15.11 35.36 31.86
C GLU A 136 -15.54 36.14 33.10
N LYS A 137 -16.37 35.53 33.96
CA LYS A 137 -16.84 36.14 35.22
C LYS A 137 -15.74 36.25 36.29
N ASN A 138 -14.56 35.67 36.06
CA ASN A 138 -13.47 35.70 37.02
C ASN A 138 -12.50 36.85 36.70
N GLU A 139 -12.63 37.95 37.45
CA GLU A 139 -11.83 39.17 37.29
C GLU A 139 -10.36 38.99 37.74
N SER A 140 -10.03 37.99 38.57
CA SER A 140 -8.65 37.78 39.04
C SER A 140 -7.76 37.04 38.04
N LEU A 141 -8.31 36.50 36.95
CA LEU A 141 -7.53 35.85 35.90
C LEU A 141 -6.86 36.88 34.97
N THR A 142 -5.53 36.80 34.87
CA THR A 142 -4.75 37.48 33.84
C THR A 142 -5.15 36.99 32.44
N ASN A 143 -4.86 37.80 31.42
CA ASN A 143 -5.12 37.41 30.03
C ASN A 143 -4.37 36.13 29.64
N ASP A 144 -3.12 35.98 30.09
CA ASP A 144 -2.31 34.78 29.83
C ASP A 144 -2.94 33.53 30.43
N ASN A 145 -3.42 33.60 31.68
CA ASN A 145 -4.14 32.49 32.31
C ASN A 145 -5.45 32.16 31.57
N ARG A 146 -6.17 33.17 31.06
CA ARG A 146 -7.35 32.95 30.21
C ARG A 146 -6.99 32.25 28.89
N ILE A 147 -5.92 32.67 28.22
CA ILE A 147 -5.42 32.07 26.98
C ILE A 147 -5.03 30.60 27.21
N GLN A 148 -4.32 30.29 28.30
CA GLN A 148 -3.97 28.91 28.67
C GLN A 148 -5.22 28.05 28.91
N LEU A 149 -6.19 28.56 29.68
CA LEU A 149 -7.44 27.83 29.96
C LEU A 149 -8.29 27.63 28.70
N TYR A 150 -8.36 28.62 27.79
CA TYR A 150 -9.06 28.47 26.51
C TYR A 150 -8.41 27.42 25.60
N ASN A 151 -7.07 27.40 25.52
CA ASN A 151 -6.34 26.33 24.81
C ASN A 151 -6.65 24.95 25.40
N LEU A 152 -6.57 24.81 26.72
CA LEU A 152 -6.87 23.56 27.43
C LEU A 152 -8.31 23.06 27.18
N ILE A 153 -9.29 23.97 27.06
CA ILE A 153 -10.67 23.60 26.70
C ILE A 153 -10.72 23.12 25.24
N ILE A 154 -10.11 23.82 24.29
CA ILE A 154 -10.03 23.37 22.89
C ILE A 154 -9.44 21.95 22.80
N GLU A 155 -8.29 21.73 23.45
CA GLU A 155 -7.55 20.46 23.44
C GLU A 155 -8.37 19.25 23.91
N ASN A 156 -9.33 19.47 24.82
CA ASN A 156 -10.10 18.39 25.43
C ASN A 156 -11.53 18.27 24.87
N PHE A 157 -12.15 19.38 24.46
CA PHE A 157 -13.58 19.42 24.09
C PHE A 157 -13.85 19.44 22.58
N ALA A 158 -12.89 19.82 21.72
CA ALA A 158 -13.10 19.90 20.27
C ALA A 158 -13.59 18.59 19.62
N GLN A 159 -13.27 17.44 20.22
CA GLN A 159 -13.70 16.11 19.76
C GLN A 159 -15.20 15.82 19.96
N TYR A 160 -15.83 16.49 20.93
CA TYR A 160 -17.24 16.30 21.27
C TYR A 160 -18.10 17.39 20.65
N ASP A 161 -17.62 18.63 20.65
CA ASP A 161 -18.29 19.76 20.02
C ASP A 161 -17.27 20.73 19.41
N TYR A 162 -17.28 20.82 18.07
CA TYR A 162 -16.39 21.69 17.33
C TYR A 162 -16.78 23.18 17.41
N SER A 163 -18.02 23.52 17.80
CA SER A 163 -18.45 24.92 17.95
C SER A 163 -17.65 25.66 19.03
N VAL A 164 -17.15 24.92 20.02
CA VAL A 164 -16.27 25.41 21.10
C VAL A 164 -14.99 26.04 20.53
N VAL A 165 -14.43 25.45 19.47
CA VAL A 165 -13.23 25.97 18.78
C VAL A 165 -13.47 27.39 18.26
N ASN A 166 -14.56 27.59 17.50
CA ASN A 166 -14.87 28.87 16.87
C ASN A 166 -15.07 30.00 17.90
N VAL A 167 -15.66 29.67 19.05
CA VAL A 167 -15.86 30.62 20.15
C VAL A 167 -14.54 30.96 20.84
N LEU A 168 -13.70 29.96 21.13
CA LEU A 168 -12.48 30.13 21.92
C LEU A 168 -11.29 30.69 21.12
N ALA A 169 -11.10 30.26 19.88
CA ALA A 169 -10.03 30.77 19.01
C ALA A 169 -10.17 32.30 18.83
N LYS A 170 -11.40 32.79 18.60
CA LYS A 170 -11.69 34.22 18.50
C LYS A 170 -11.45 34.98 19.81
N LYS A 171 -11.66 34.35 20.98
CA LYS A 171 -11.35 34.96 22.28
C LYS A 171 -9.85 35.05 22.52
N ILE A 172 -9.09 34.01 22.15
CA ILE A 172 -7.62 34.02 22.19
C ILE A 172 -7.07 35.14 21.30
N GLU A 173 -7.56 35.25 20.05
CA GLU A 173 -7.21 36.33 19.12
C GLU A 173 -7.54 37.73 19.69
N THR A 174 -8.73 37.90 20.30
CA THR A 174 -9.14 39.16 20.93
C THR A 174 -8.22 39.57 22.08
N LEU A 175 -7.66 38.59 22.81
CA LEU A 175 -6.67 38.78 23.87
C LEU A 175 -5.23 38.94 23.33
N LYS A 176 -5.03 38.86 22.00
CA LYS A 176 -3.72 38.81 21.32
C LYS A 176 -2.84 37.64 21.77
N GLY A 177 -3.47 36.54 22.20
CA GLY A 177 -2.80 35.28 22.49
C GLY A 177 -2.65 34.40 21.24
N GLU A 178 -1.88 33.33 21.41
CA GLU A 178 -1.68 32.30 20.39
C GLU A 178 -2.34 30.98 20.81
N LEU A 179 -2.67 30.14 19.82
CA LEU A 179 -3.14 28.78 20.06
C LEU A 179 -1.94 27.88 20.39
N SER A 180 -2.11 26.94 21.31
CA SER A 180 -1.08 25.93 21.57
C SER A 180 -0.94 24.98 20.37
N PRO A 181 0.24 24.36 20.14
CA PRO A 181 0.39 23.34 19.09
C PRO A 181 -0.60 22.18 19.26
N ILE A 182 -0.93 21.82 20.51
CA ILE A 182 -1.87 20.76 20.85
C ILE A 182 -3.31 21.20 20.52
N ALA A 183 -3.67 22.46 20.78
CA ALA A 183 -4.95 23.02 20.39
C ALA A 183 -5.11 23.00 18.85
N ILE A 184 -4.11 23.50 18.10
CA ILE A 184 -4.11 23.49 16.62
C ILE A 184 -4.26 22.06 16.07
N ASN A 185 -3.54 21.09 16.64
CA ASN A 185 -3.67 19.68 16.24
C ASN A 185 -5.12 19.17 16.41
N ASN A 186 -5.76 19.48 17.55
CA ASN A 186 -7.15 19.07 17.81
C ASN A 186 -8.16 19.85 16.96
N ILE A 187 -7.89 21.11 16.64
CA ILE A 187 -8.68 21.93 15.70
C ILE A 187 -8.70 21.28 14.31
N ILE A 188 -7.57 20.80 13.81
CA ILE A 188 -7.48 20.11 12.52
C ILE A 188 -8.15 18.74 12.62
N LYS A 189 -7.75 17.91 13.60
CA LYS A 189 -8.25 16.55 13.81
C LYS A 189 -9.78 16.44 13.82
N TYR A 190 -10.43 17.31 14.58
CA TYR A 190 -11.88 17.24 14.78
C TYR A 190 -12.69 18.18 13.88
N ASN A 191 -12.03 18.88 12.94
CA ASN A 191 -12.74 19.70 11.95
C ASN A 191 -13.74 18.86 11.16
N PRO A 192 -15.02 19.26 11.07
CA PRO A 192 -15.99 18.61 10.19
C PRO A 192 -15.84 19.02 8.72
N GLY A 193 -15.11 20.09 8.39
CA GLY A 193 -14.90 20.57 7.01
C GLY A 193 -16.04 21.40 6.41
N ARG A 194 -17.02 21.84 7.21
CA ARG A 194 -18.26 22.50 6.73
C ARG A 194 -18.13 23.98 6.34
N VAL A 195 -17.08 24.66 6.78
CA VAL A 195 -16.89 26.12 6.60
C VAL A 195 -15.52 26.38 6.00
N HIS A 196 -14.51 25.74 6.58
CA HIS A 196 -13.16 25.65 6.04
C HIS A 196 -12.75 24.18 6.08
N SER A 197 -12.07 23.75 5.02
CA SER A 197 -11.36 22.47 4.98
C SER A 197 -10.22 22.47 6.01
N SER A 198 -9.81 21.29 6.44
CA SER A 198 -8.68 21.12 7.35
C SER A 198 -7.37 21.65 6.76
N TRP A 199 -7.27 21.70 5.42
CA TRP A 199 -6.16 22.33 4.70
C TRP A 199 -6.16 23.86 4.84
N GLU A 200 -7.30 24.52 4.63
CA GLU A 200 -7.40 25.98 4.80
C GLU A 200 -7.14 26.41 6.24
N LEU A 201 -7.65 25.66 7.22
CA LEU A 201 -7.33 25.87 8.63
C LEU A 201 -5.84 25.72 8.89
N PHE A 202 -5.19 24.69 8.35
CA PHE A 202 -3.74 24.53 8.46
C PHE A 202 -2.99 25.72 7.85
N LYS A 203 -3.36 26.18 6.64
CA LYS A 203 -2.71 27.34 5.99
C LYS A 203 -2.80 28.63 6.81
N ASN A 204 -3.87 28.81 7.60
CA ASN A 204 -3.99 29.96 8.52
C ASN A 204 -3.04 29.88 9.73
N TYR A 205 -2.58 28.69 10.11
CA TYR A 205 -1.69 28.45 11.26
C TYR A 205 -0.27 28.01 10.87
N GLU A 206 0.02 27.86 9.57
CA GLU A 206 1.26 27.30 9.05
C GLU A 206 2.51 28.00 9.61
N SER A 207 2.55 29.33 9.59
CA SER A 207 3.70 30.09 10.10
C SER A 207 3.96 29.86 11.59
N PHE A 208 2.90 29.64 12.38
CA PHE A 208 3.03 29.28 13.79
C PHE A 208 3.54 27.84 13.92
N VAL A 209 2.95 26.88 13.21
CA VAL A 209 3.38 25.46 13.21
C VAL A 209 4.84 25.32 12.76
N GLU A 210 5.31 26.16 11.83
CA GLU A 210 6.70 26.18 11.42
C GLU A 210 7.65 26.67 12.52
N SER A 211 7.20 27.58 13.39
CA SER A 211 7.95 28.15 14.51
C SER A 211 8.01 27.27 15.76
N VAL A 212 7.18 26.21 15.85
CA VAL A 212 7.18 25.28 17.00
C VAL A 212 8.54 24.59 17.14
N PRO A 213 9.22 24.70 18.30
CA PRO A 213 10.56 24.16 18.48
C PRO A 213 10.57 22.64 18.68
N GLU A 214 9.49 22.03 19.17
CA GLU A 214 9.39 20.57 19.35
C GLU A 214 9.01 19.86 18.03
N PRO A 215 9.92 19.08 17.40
CA PRO A 215 9.64 18.44 16.11
C PRO A 215 8.48 17.45 16.19
N GLU A 216 8.33 16.72 17.30
CA GLU A 216 7.25 15.77 17.51
C GLU A 216 5.85 16.41 17.53
N LEU A 217 5.71 17.66 17.99
CA LEU A 217 4.43 18.36 17.99
C LEU A 217 4.08 18.88 16.60
N LYS A 218 5.10 19.35 15.88
CA LYS A 218 5.01 19.79 14.48
C LYS A 218 4.65 18.63 13.54
N ASP A 219 5.35 17.50 13.66
CA ASP A 219 5.08 16.30 12.86
C ASP A 219 3.69 15.70 13.15
N LYS A 220 3.17 15.79 14.40
CA LYS A 220 1.78 15.41 14.73
C LYS A 220 0.76 16.25 13.97
N VAL A 221 0.92 17.58 13.96
CA VAL A 221 0.03 18.49 13.21
C VAL A 221 0.06 18.15 11.72
N TYR A 222 1.24 17.99 11.13
CA TYR A 222 1.38 17.62 9.73
C TYR A 222 0.77 16.25 9.40
N SER A 223 0.99 15.24 10.24
CA SER A 223 0.42 13.89 10.08
C SER A 223 -1.12 13.91 10.10
N GLU A 224 -1.71 14.74 10.97
CA GLU A 224 -3.17 14.93 11.01
C GLU A 224 -3.68 15.67 9.76
N VAL A 225 -2.99 16.71 9.27
CA VAL A 225 -3.34 17.38 7.99
C VAL A 225 -3.26 16.40 6.81
N LEU A 226 -2.21 15.57 6.76
CA LEU A 226 -2.06 14.53 5.74
C LEU A 226 -3.22 13.52 5.79
N SER A 227 -3.55 13.03 7.00
CA SER A 227 -4.70 12.14 7.23
C SER A 227 -6.00 12.74 6.68
N LYS A 228 -6.26 14.03 6.94
CA LYS A 228 -7.42 14.76 6.42
C LYS A 228 -7.41 14.91 4.89
N LEU A 229 -6.28 15.26 4.29
CA LEU A 229 -6.15 15.35 2.83
C LEU A 229 -6.35 14.00 2.13
N VAL A 230 -5.86 12.91 2.74
CA VAL A 230 -5.91 11.55 2.17
C VAL A 230 -7.29 10.91 2.36
N ILE A 231 -7.89 11.00 3.55
CA ILE A 231 -9.17 10.34 3.86
C ILE A 231 -10.36 11.21 3.43
N GLY A 232 -10.24 12.53 3.61
CA GLY A 232 -11.28 13.54 3.45
C GLY A 232 -11.77 14.10 4.79
N ASP A 233 -12.33 15.30 4.75
CA ASP A 233 -13.08 15.85 5.89
C ASP A 233 -14.47 15.19 6.03
N LYS A 234 -15.09 15.32 7.21
CA LYS A 234 -16.37 14.65 7.49
C LYS A 234 -17.49 15.08 6.54
N ALA A 235 -17.52 16.35 6.14
CA ALA A 235 -18.45 16.86 5.13
C ALA A 235 -18.18 16.22 3.76
N GLU A 236 -16.93 16.28 3.26
CA GLU A 236 -16.53 15.68 1.98
C GLU A 236 -16.88 14.19 1.89
N ILE A 237 -16.67 13.42 2.97
CA ILE A 237 -17.02 11.99 3.04
C ILE A 237 -18.54 11.78 3.00
N GLN A 238 -19.33 12.66 3.61
CA GLN A 238 -20.80 12.60 3.58
C GLN A 238 -21.38 12.98 2.21
N GLU A 239 -20.69 13.84 1.47
CA GLU A 239 -21.10 14.36 0.16
C GLU A 239 -20.51 13.54 -1.01
N GLY A 240 -19.52 12.69 -0.75
CA GLY A 240 -18.83 11.85 -1.74
C GLY A 240 -17.69 12.55 -2.49
N GLU A 241 -17.25 13.71 -2.00
CA GLU A 241 -16.26 14.59 -2.61
C GLU A 241 -14.82 14.34 -2.10
N ASN A 242 -14.59 13.21 -1.42
CA ASN A 242 -13.29 12.85 -0.86
C ASN A 242 -12.32 12.16 -1.85
N ASN A 243 -12.50 12.36 -3.16
CA ASN A 243 -11.53 11.90 -4.17
C ASN A 243 -10.22 12.72 -4.10
N LEU A 244 -9.13 12.14 -4.59
CA LEU A 244 -7.78 12.72 -4.48
C LEU A 244 -7.37 13.39 -5.80
N ASP A 245 -7.85 14.61 -6.03
CA ASP A 245 -7.46 15.40 -7.20
C ASP A 245 -5.98 15.86 -7.15
N LEU A 246 -5.50 16.42 -8.26
CA LEU A 246 -4.13 16.92 -8.39
C LEU A 246 -3.77 18.01 -7.36
N SER A 247 -4.75 18.80 -6.90
CA SER A 247 -4.52 19.81 -5.86
C SER A 247 -4.31 19.15 -4.51
N LYS A 248 -5.16 18.19 -4.12
CA LYS A 248 -5.01 17.39 -2.91
C LYS A 248 -3.71 16.56 -2.94
N VAL A 249 -3.32 15.98 -4.08
CA VAL A 249 -1.99 15.33 -4.23
C VAL A 249 -0.85 16.33 -3.98
N THR A 250 -0.89 17.51 -4.60
CA THR A 250 0.14 18.53 -4.40
C THR A 250 0.24 18.96 -2.94
N ASN A 251 -0.90 19.11 -2.25
CA ASN A 251 -0.95 19.43 -0.82
C ASN A 251 -0.41 18.26 0.06
N CYS A 252 -0.73 17.00 -0.28
CA CYS A 252 -0.15 15.82 0.38
C CYS A 252 1.38 15.79 0.24
N LEU A 253 1.91 16.04 -0.97
CA LEU A 253 3.36 16.08 -1.22
C LEU A 253 4.04 17.23 -0.48
N TYR A 254 3.39 18.40 -0.40
CA TYR A 254 3.87 19.52 0.42
C TYR A 254 4.00 19.12 1.89
N ILE A 255 2.95 18.54 2.49
CA ILE A 255 2.98 18.09 3.89
C ILE A 255 4.01 16.96 4.11
N LEU A 256 4.08 15.99 3.20
CA LEU A 256 5.08 14.91 3.22
C LEU A 256 6.53 15.42 3.13
N SER A 257 6.78 16.60 2.54
CA SER A 257 8.10 17.24 2.51
C SER A 257 8.49 17.94 3.81
N LYS A 258 7.53 18.15 4.73
CA LYS A 258 7.70 18.87 5.99
C LYS A 258 7.80 17.95 7.22
N ILE A 259 7.37 16.69 7.10
CA ILE A 259 7.43 15.67 8.16
C ILE A 259 8.86 15.12 8.27
N SER A 260 9.42 15.13 9.48
CA SER A 260 10.84 14.80 9.72
C SER A 260 11.15 13.31 9.49
N ASN A 261 10.43 12.42 10.18
CA ASN A 261 10.50 10.97 9.98
C ASN A 261 9.13 10.44 9.52
N LYS A 262 9.02 10.08 8.25
CA LYS A 262 7.79 9.56 7.64
C LYS A 262 7.35 8.22 8.23
N GLU A 263 8.28 7.30 8.49
CA GLU A 263 7.96 5.93 8.93
C GLU A 263 7.44 5.89 10.38
N GLU A 264 7.92 6.77 11.25
CA GLU A 264 7.49 6.85 12.66
C GLU A 264 6.25 7.71 12.88
N ASN A 265 6.08 8.81 12.11
CA ASN A 265 5.02 9.79 12.36
C ASN A 265 3.75 9.60 11.51
N ILE A 266 3.79 8.81 10.44
CA ILE A 266 2.66 8.60 9.54
C ILE A 266 2.15 7.16 9.68
N PRO A 267 0.90 6.94 10.14
CA PRO A 267 0.33 5.59 10.24
C PRO A 267 0.29 4.88 8.87
N SER A 268 0.67 3.60 8.83
CA SER A 268 0.75 2.81 7.58
C SER A 268 -0.52 2.84 6.73
N ASN A 269 -1.69 2.84 7.38
CA ASN A 269 -2.99 2.91 6.70
C ASN A 269 -3.20 4.22 5.91
N ILE A 270 -2.54 5.33 6.29
CA ILE A 270 -2.59 6.58 5.53
C ILE A 270 -1.80 6.44 4.22
N PHE A 271 -0.63 5.79 4.26
CA PHE A 271 0.11 5.47 3.05
C PHE A 271 -0.66 4.49 2.16
N GLU A 272 -1.24 3.42 2.71
CA GLU A 272 -2.06 2.46 1.96
C GLU A 272 -3.21 3.15 1.21
N ILE A 273 -4.01 3.98 1.90
CA ILE A 273 -5.12 4.73 1.29
C ILE A 273 -4.60 5.72 0.24
N LEU A 274 -3.48 6.41 0.50
CA LEU A 274 -2.87 7.34 -0.45
C LEU A 274 -2.41 6.62 -1.73
N LEU A 275 -1.72 5.48 -1.61
CA LEU A 275 -1.29 4.67 -2.75
C LEU A 275 -2.48 4.17 -3.57
N MET A 276 -3.51 3.63 -2.92
CA MET A 276 -4.72 3.16 -3.59
C MET A 276 -5.46 4.30 -4.33
N LYS A 277 -5.56 5.49 -3.73
CA LYS A 277 -6.16 6.66 -4.38
C LYS A 277 -5.30 7.17 -5.54
N LEU A 278 -3.97 7.21 -5.41
CA LEU A 278 -3.09 7.58 -6.51
C LEU A 278 -3.25 6.64 -7.71
N VAL A 279 -3.32 5.33 -7.49
CA VAL A 279 -3.59 4.35 -8.57
C VAL A 279 -4.96 4.59 -9.19
N LYS A 280 -6.01 4.73 -8.37
CA LYS A 280 -7.41 4.89 -8.84
C LYS A 280 -7.61 6.11 -9.74
N GLU A 281 -6.90 7.21 -9.47
CA GLU A 281 -6.98 8.45 -10.24
C GLU A 281 -5.90 8.55 -11.36
N ASP A 282 -5.22 7.44 -11.68
CA ASP A 282 -4.14 7.32 -12.69
C ASP A 282 -2.83 8.09 -12.38
N LEU A 283 -2.64 8.47 -11.11
CA LEU A 283 -1.56 9.31 -10.59
C LEU A 283 -0.36 8.53 -10.03
N SER A 284 -0.20 7.26 -10.41
CA SER A 284 0.84 6.36 -9.88
C SER A 284 2.28 6.87 -10.00
N LEU A 285 2.57 7.79 -10.93
CA LEU A 285 3.91 8.40 -11.06
C LEU A 285 4.36 9.19 -9.83
N TYR A 286 3.44 9.58 -8.95
CA TYR A 286 3.75 10.32 -7.72
C TYR A 286 4.19 9.39 -6.57
N ILE A 287 4.00 8.07 -6.69
CA ILE A 287 4.31 7.07 -5.65
C ILE A 287 5.80 7.11 -5.23
N PRO A 288 6.79 7.23 -6.14
CA PRO A 288 8.20 7.44 -5.77
C PRO A 288 8.46 8.70 -4.93
N ILE A 289 7.69 9.77 -5.13
CA ILE A 289 7.86 11.04 -4.40
C ILE A 289 7.20 10.95 -3.00
N VAL A 290 6.11 10.21 -2.89
CA VAL A 290 5.47 9.88 -1.61
C VAL A 290 6.47 9.17 -0.69
N ASN A 291 7.25 8.23 -1.23
CA ASN A 291 8.21 7.37 -0.51
C ASN A 291 7.52 6.65 0.66
N PRO A 292 6.58 5.72 0.36
CA PRO A 292 5.83 4.96 1.36
C PRO A 292 6.72 4.00 2.14
N SER A 293 6.25 3.57 3.32
CA SER A 293 6.92 2.50 4.07
C SER A 293 6.84 1.16 3.31
N LEU A 294 7.80 0.27 3.55
CA LEU A 294 7.81 -1.06 2.94
C LEU A 294 6.58 -1.90 3.32
N GLU A 295 6.06 -1.72 4.54
CA GLU A 295 4.90 -2.46 5.03
C GLU A 295 3.61 -2.01 4.32
N SER A 296 3.41 -0.71 4.13
CA SER A 296 2.27 -0.19 3.35
C SER A 296 2.29 -0.69 1.90
N VAL A 297 3.48 -0.82 1.31
CA VAL A 297 3.63 -1.39 -0.04
C VAL A 297 3.33 -2.88 -0.07
N LYS A 298 3.77 -3.65 0.94
CA LYS A 298 3.40 -5.08 1.08
C LYS A 298 1.88 -5.27 1.17
N VAL A 299 1.17 -4.41 1.91
CA VAL A 299 -0.30 -4.46 2.01
C VAL A 299 -0.96 -4.22 0.65
N VAL A 300 -0.63 -3.11 -0.02
CA VAL A 300 -1.24 -2.74 -1.32
C VAL A 300 -0.99 -3.80 -2.40
N LEU A 301 0.22 -4.36 -2.47
CA LEU A 301 0.54 -5.44 -3.42
C LEU A 301 -0.09 -6.79 -3.02
N SER A 302 -0.23 -7.06 -1.72
CA SER A 302 -0.94 -8.25 -1.24
C SER A 302 -2.44 -8.21 -1.56
N ASP A 303 -3.05 -7.03 -1.55
CA ASP A 303 -4.46 -6.85 -1.83
C ASP A 303 -4.75 -6.93 -3.34
N ASP A 304 -3.85 -6.44 -4.20
CA ASP A 304 -3.89 -6.70 -5.65
C ASP A 304 -3.89 -8.21 -5.99
N LEU A 305 -3.05 -8.99 -5.29
CA LEU A 305 -2.99 -10.44 -5.46
C LEU A 305 -4.24 -11.19 -4.95
N LYS A 306 -5.07 -10.55 -4.10
CA LYS A 306 -6.26 -11.18 -3.47
C LYS A 306 -7.60 -10.65 -3.98
N SER A 307 -7.65 -9.44 -4.53
CA SER A 307 -8.88 -8.72 -4.85
C SER A 307 -9.16 -8.73 -6.34
N GLU A 308 -10.34 -9.24 -6.74
CA GLU A 308 -10.77 -9.09 -8.13
C GLU A 308 -11.15 -7.65 -8.50
N SER A 309 -11.50 -6.83 -7.50
CA SER A 309 -12.01 -5.47 -7.65
C SER A 309 -10.94 -4.37 -7.71
N PHE A 310 -9.73 -4.66 -7.23
CA PHE A 310 -8.59 -3.75 -7.26
C PHE A 310 -7.44 -4.46 -7.95
N LYS A 311 -7.12 -4.03 -9.18
CA LYS A 311 -6.02 -4.59 -9.98
C LYS A 311 -5.08 -3.50 -10.43
N LEU A 312 -3.84 -3.59 -9.95
CA LEU A 312 -2.71 -2.76 -10.34
C LEU A 312 -2.28 -3.14 -11.76
N SER A 313 -2.13 -2.13 -12.62
CA SER A 313 -1.51 -2.32 -13.92
C SER A 313 0.01 -2.52 -13.78
N ASN A 314 0.66 -3.01 -14.84
CA ASN A 314 2.11 -3.19 -14.83
C ASN A 314 2.87 -1.88 -14.50
N ILE A 315 2.35 -0.73 -14.95
CA ILE A 315 2.99 0.59 -14.74
C ILE A 315 2.82 1.07 -13.30
N ASP A 316 1.74 0.69 -12.61
CA ASP A 316 1.56 0.98 -11.18
C ASP A 316 2.57 0.19 -10.36
N LYS A 317 2.74 -1.10 -10.67
CA LYS A 317 3.74 -1.99 -10.04
C LYS A 317 5.18 -1.49 -10.27
N PHE A 318 5.46 -0.93 -11.46
CA PHE A 318 6.73 -0.26 -11.73
C PHE A 318 6.96 0.94 -10.81
N TYR A 319 6.01 1.89 -10.71
CA TYR A 319 6.19 3.06 -9.84
C TYR A 319 6.21 2.72 -8.34
N ILE A 320 5.49 1.68 -7.93
CA ILE A 320 5.58 1.13 -6.57
C ILE A 320 7.00 0.60 -6.31
N TRP A 321 7.56 -0.21 -7.22
CA TRP A 321 8.95 -0.69 -7.11
C TRP A 321 9.97 0.46 -7.06
N GLU A 322 9.84 1.44 -7.96
CA GLU A 322 10.72 2.63 -7.99
C GLU A 322 10.71 3.39 -6.67
N SER A 323 9.61 3.35 -5.90
CA SER A 323 9.52 3.99 -4.58
C SER A 323 10.23 3.25 -3.45
N ILE A 324 10.50 1.94 -3.59
CA ILE A 324 11.08 1.11 -2.52
C ILE A 324 12.44 0.50 -2.85
N LYS A 325 12.88 0.50 -4.12
CA LYS A 325 14.13 -0.18 -4.56
C LYS A 325 15.40 0.30 -3.85
N SER A 326 15.38 1.51 -3.27
CA SER A 326 16.49 2.09 -2.50
C SER A 326 16.30 2.00 -0.98
N ASN A 327 15.24 1.34 -0.49
CA ASN A 327 15.00 1.16 0.94
C ASN A 327 16.04 0.17 1.51
N PRO A 328 16.74 0.49 2.62
CA PRO A 328 17.78 -0.37 3.19
C PRO A 328 17.23 -1.73 3.68
N ASN A 329 15.92 -1.80 3.95
CA ASN A 329 15.22 -2.99 4.42
C ASN A 329 14.55 -3.79 3.28
N ILE A 330 14.86 -3.52 2.00
CA ILE A 330 14.21 -4.17 0.84
C ILE A 330 14.28 -5.71 0.88
N GLU A 331 15.31 -6.28 1.52
CA GLU A 331 15.48 -7.72 1.74
C GLU A 331 14.35 -8.34 2.57
N GLN A 332 13.61 -7.54 3.36
CA GLN A 332 12.41 -8.00 4.08
C GLN A 332 11.23 -8.35 3.15
N LEU A 333 11.33 -8.14 1.83
CA LEU A 333 10.41 -8.71 0.85
C LEU A 333 10.65 -10.22 0.62
N ALA A 334 11.80 -10.78 1.05
CA ALA A 334 12.03 -12.24 1.01
C ALA A 334 10.97 -13.03 1.80
N SER A 335 10.31 -12.40 2.78
CA SER A 335 9.18 -12.98 3.53
C SER A 335 7.86 -13.01 2.76
N SER A 336 7.81 -12.47 1.53
CA SER A 336 6.63 -12.44 0.66
C SER A 336 7.05 -12.57 -0.81
N PRO A 337 7.70 -13.69 -1.18
CA PRO A 337 8.37 -13.85 -2.47
C PRO A 337 7.42 -13.77 -3.69
N GLU A 338 6.13 -14.06 -3.52
CA GLU A 338 5.10 -13.91 -4.54
C GLU A 338 4.96 -12.45 -5.01
N ILE A 339 5.17 -11.49 -4.10
CA ILE A 339 5.15 -10.05 -4.41
C ILE A 339 6.32 -9.69 -5.33
N LEU A 340 7.53 -10.18 -5.03
CA LEU A 340 8.71 -9.96 -5.86
C LEU A 340 8.58 -10.62 -7.24
N LEU A 341 8.00 -11.82 -7.30
CA LEU A 341 7.73 -12.53 -8.55
C LEU A 341 6.74 -11.76 -9.44
N ASP A 342 5.68 -11.22 -8.85
CA ASP A 342 4.66 -10.44 -9.56
C ASP A 342 5.20 -9.07 -10.04
N ILE A 343 5.96 -8.35 -9.21
CA ILE A 343 6.69 -7.15 -9.62
C ILE A 343 7.61 -7.45 -10.81
N LEU A 344 8.44 -8.49 -10.71
CA LEU A 344 9.37 -8.89 -11.78
C LEU A 344 8.63 -9.22 -13.08
N ARG A 345 7.56 -10.04 -13.01
CA ARG A 345 6.72 -10.41 -14.16
C ARG A 345 6.07 -9.18 -14.81
N SER A 346 5.68 -8.20 -14.01
CA SER A 346 5.00 -6.97 -14.47
C SER A 346 5.96 -5.99 -15.14
N ILE A 347 7.11 -5.71 -14.50
CA ILE A 347 8.13 -4.78 -15.01
C ILE A 347 8.81 -5.36 -16.27
N SER A 348 9.09 -6.66 -16.30
CA SER A 348 9.67 -7.31 -17.49
C SER A 348 8.77 -7.13 -18.72
N LYS A 349 7.45 -7.16 -18.57
CA LYS A 349 6.52 -6.92 -19.70
C LYS A 349 6.54 -5.49 -20.23
N LEU A 350 7.08 -4.52 -19.47
CA LEU A 350 7.18 -3.12 -19.88
C LEU A 350 8.52 -2.78 -20.54
N GLU A 351 9.63 -3.43 -20.14
CA GLU A 351 10.97 -3.16 -20.70
C GLU A 351 11.04 -3.13 -22.24
N PRO A 352 10.39 -4.03 -23.01
CA PRO A 352 10.42 -3.99 -24.48
C PRO A 352 9.89 -2.70 -25.11
N PHE A 353 9.07 -1.94 -24.38
CA PHE A 353 8.46 -0.69 -24.85
C PHE A 353 9.24 0.55 -24.37
N GLY A 354 10.20 0.34 -23.46
CA GLY A 354 11.07 1.37 -22.90
C GLY A 354 10.32 2.56 -22.29
N ASN A 355 11.01 3.70 -22.23
CA ASN A 355 10.48 4.90 -21.60
C ASN A 355 9.36 5.60 -22.41
N LYS A 356 8.98 5.11 -23.60
CA LYS A 356 7.94 5.75 -24.44
C LYS A 356 6.55 5.72 -23.79
N ILE A 357 6.22 4.62 -23.10
CA ILE A 357 4.96 4.52 -22.34
C ILE A 357 4.99 5.46 -21.13
N LEU A 358 6.14 5.54 -20.45
CA LEU A 358 6.33 6.39 -19.28
C LEU A 358 6.30 7.88 -19.63
N SER A 359 6.94 8.29 -20.73
CA SER A 359 7.04 9.69 -21.15
C SER A 359 5.67 10.25 -21.53
N THR A 360 4.89 9.52 -22.32
CA THR A 360 3.53 9.94 -22.73
C THR A 360 2.62 10.24 -21.51
N LYS A 361 2.70 9.41 -20.46
CA LYS A 361 1.94 9.60 -19.22
C LYS A 361 2.50 10.76 -18.38
N ALA A 362 3.83 10.84 -18.26
CA ALA A 362 4.50 11.90 -17.50
C ALA A 362 4.32 13.29 -18.13
N GLU A 363 4.39 13.40 -19.47
CA GLU A 363 4.16 14.64 -20.23
C GLU A 363 2.75 15.18 -19.99
N THR A 364 1.73 14.32 -20.16
CA THR A 364 0.31 14.67 -19.92
C THR A 364 0.05 15.22 -18.51
N LEU A 365 0.73 14.68 -17.50
CA LEU A 365 0.59 15.10 -16.10
C LEU A 365 1.49 16.31 -15.73
N ALA A 366 2.67 16.42 -16.33
CA ALA A 366 3.56 17.56 -16.13
C ALA A 366 2.96 18.87 -16.65
N GLU A 367 2.29 18.83 -17.82
CA GLU A 367 1.55 19.97 -18.38
C GLU A 367 0.48 20.52 -17.42
N GLN A 368 -0.17 19.64 -16.65
CA GLN A 368 -1.27 19.99 -15.75
C GLN A 368 -0.77 20.61 -14.43
N VAL A 369 0.36 20.15 -13.88
CA VAL A 369 0.77 20.48 -12.50
C VAL A 369 2.00 21.39 -12.41
N LYS A 370 2.76 21.58 -13.51
CA LYS A 370 4.00 22.39 -13.54
C LYS A 370 5.09 21.92 -12.54
N LEU A 371 5.02 20.65 -12.10
CA LEU A 371 6.06 20.01 -11.31
C LEU A 371 7.05 19.30 -12.23
N ASN A 372 8.35 19.45 -11.94
CA ASN A 372 9.38 18.64 -12.58
C ASN A 372 9.32 17.22 -12.00
N LEU A 373 8.66 16.33 -12.72
CA LEU A 373 8.56 14.92 -12.34
C LEU A 373 9.85 14.18 -12.72
N PRO A 374 10.38 13.29 -11.86
CA PRO A 374 11.51 12.45 -12.22
C PRO A 374 11.12 11.52 -13.38
N VAL A 375 11.86 11.58 -14.48
CA VAL A 375 11.74 10.58 -15.56
C VAL A 375 12.46 9.33 -15.08
N HIS A 376 11.69 8.38 -14.57
CA HIS A 376 12.19 7.06 -14.18
C HIS A 376 12.54 6.27 -15.44
N ASP A 377 13.75 5.72 -15.49
CA ASP A 377 14.20 4.83 -16.55
C ASP A 377 13.83 3.38 -16.19
N ILE A 378 13.02 2.73 -17.03
CA ILE A 378 12.70 1.31 -16.87
C ILE A 378 13.80 0.39 -17.42
N THR A 379 14.67 0.93 -18.26
CA THR A 379 15.81 0.20 -18.80
C THR A 379 16.72 -0.20 -17.64
N ASN A 380 16.97 -1.51 -17.47
CA ASN A 380 17.70 -2.15 -16.35
C ASN A 380 16.91 -2.46 -15.07
N THR A 381 15.64 -2.07 -14.92
CA THR A 381 14.91 -2.30 -13.65
C THR A 381 14.74 -3.79 -13.33
N SER A 382 14.53 -4.64 -14.35
CA SER A 382 14.46 -6.09 -14.15
C SER A 382 15.82 -6.71 -13.84
N SER A 383 16.95 -6.13 -14.29
CA SER A 383 18.28 -6.59 -13.88
C SER A 383 18.46 -6.45 -12.36
N GLN A 384 18.07 -5.31 -11.79
CA GLN A 384 18.15 -5.04 -10.35
C GLN A 384 17.29 -6.02 -9.54
N LEU A 385 16.10 -6.36 -10.06
CA LEU A 385 15.23 -7.37 -9.47
C LEU A 385 15.81 -8.79 -9.56
N ILE A 386 16.41 -9.17 -10.69
CA ILE A 386 17.08 -10.47 -10.84
C ILE A 386 18.28 -10.57 -9.89
N GLU A 387 19.08 -9.52 -9.77
CA GLU A 387 20.20 -9.45 -8.82
C GLU A 387 19.72 -9.61 -7.36
N LEU A 388 18.62 -8.93 -6.98
CA LEU A 388 18.02 -9.07 -5.64
C LEU A 388 17.48 -10.49 -5.40
N VAL A 389 16.70 -11.04 -6.34
CA VAL A 389 16.12 -12.40 -6.26
C VAL A 389 17.21 -13.47 -6.14
N THR A 390 18.30 -13.32 -6.92
CA THR A 390 19.46 -14.24 -6.87
C THR A 390 20.24 -14.10 -5.56
N LYS A 391 20.45 -12.86 -5.08
CA LYS A 391 21.12 -12.58 -3.80
C LYS A 391 20.35 -13.17 -2.60
N LEU A 392 19.02 -13.16 -2.67
CA LEU A 392 18.13 -13.72 -1.65
C LEU A 392 17.89 -15.24 -1.81
N GLU A 393 18.52 -15.88 -2.80
CA GLU A 393 18.34 -17.31 -3.17
C GLU A 393 16.88 -17.74 -3.42
N LEU A 394 16.00 -16.81 -3.78
CA LEU A 394 14.56 -17.10 -3.98
C LEU A 394 14.29 -17.95 -5.24
N ASP A 395 15.26 -18.03 -6.17
CA ASP A 395 15.26 -18.95 -7.31
C ASP A 395 15.82 -20.35 -6.96
N ASN A 396 16.16 -20.57 -5.69
CA ASN A 396 16.83 -21.76 -5.16
C ASN A 396 16.21 -22.28 -3.85
N ASP A 397 15.19 -21.59 -3.31
CA ASP A 397 14.57 -21.94 -2.03
C ASP A 397 13.87 -23.31 -2.12
N LYS A 398 14.37 -24.25 -1.31
CA LYS A 398 13.86 -25.62 -1.20
C LYS A 398 12.62 -25.74 -0.34
N THR A 399 12.30 -24.71 0.46
CA THR A 399 11.09 -24.65 1.28
C THR A 399 9.87 -24.24 0.46
N GLN A 400 10.07 -23.46 -0.61
CA GLN A 400 9.04 -23.01 -1.54
C GLN A 400 9.32 -23.44 -3.00
N PRO A 401 9.44 -24.76 -3.30
CA PRO A 401 9.95 -25.25 -4.58
C PRO A 401 9.13 -24.75 -5.80
N LYS A 402 7.82 -24.52 -5.64
CA LYS A 402 6.97 -23.94 -6.69
C LYS A 402 7.37 -22.49 -7.00
N VAL A 403 7.46 -21.64 -5.98
CA VAL A 403 7.81 -20.21 -6.14
C VAL A 403 9.22 -20.08 -6.73
N SER A 404 10.17 -20.92 -6.27
CA SER A 404 11.52 -21.04 -6.85
C SER A 404 11.51 -21.52 -8.31
N SER A 405 10.58 -22.40 -8.70
CA SER A 405 10.39 -22.79 -10.11
C SER A 405 9.87 -21.62 -10.94
N ASP A 406 8.85 -20.92 -10.45
CA ASP A 406 8.23 -19.78 -11.14
C ASP A 406 9.21 -18.60 -11.29
N PHE A 407 10.07 -18.33 -10.30
CA PHE A 407 11.19 -17.39 -10.43
C PHE A 407 12.15 -17.80 -11.55
N ARG A 408 12.62 -19.05 -11.58
CA ARG A 408 13.56 -19.52 -12.62
C ARG A 408 12.98 -19.37 -14.03
N LYS A 409 11.71 -19.73 -14.21
CA LYS A 409 10.95 -19.51 -15.46
C LYS A 409 10.85 -18.03 -15.80
N GLN A 410 10.52 -17.18 -14.84
CA GLN A 410 10.36 -15.74 -15.08
C GLN A 410 11.70 -15.06 -15.39
N ILE A 411 12.78 -15.36 -14.66
CA ILE A 411 14.14 -14.87 -14.92
C ILE A 411 14.56 -15.23 -16.35
N LEU A 412 14.38 -16.48 -16.80
CA LEU A 412 14.69 -16.87 -18.17
C LEU A 412 13.94 -16.03 -19.21
N LYS A 413 12.62 -15.85 -19.06
CA LYS A 413 11.83 -15.00 -19.98
C LYS A 413 12.33 -13.55 -19.95
N THR A 414 12.65 -13.02 -18.78
CA THR A 414 13.15 -11.65 -18.62
C THR A 414 14.48 -11.46 -19.34
N VAL A 415 15.42 -12.38 -19.14
CA VAL A 415 16.77 -12.34 -19.73
C VAL A 415 16.75 -12.63 -21.25
N GLY A 416 15.84 -13.49 -21.73
CA GLY A 416 15.87 -13.94 -23.13
C GLY A 416 14.80 -13.38 -24.07
N LEU A 417 13.66 -12.88 -23.57
CA LEU A 417 12.54 -12.40 -24.40
C LEU A 417 12.24 -10.92 -24.20
N TYR A 418 12.37 -10.43 -22.96
CA TYR A 418 11.86 -9.11 -22.57
C TYR A 418 12.93 -8.00 -22.56
N SER A 419 14.14 -8.26 -22.05
CA SER A 419 15.17 -7.23 -21.96
C SER A 419 16.12 -7.26 -23.16
N ASP A 420 16.26 -6.13 -23.86
CA ASP A 420 17.24 -5.99 -24.96
C ASP A 420 18.70 -5.84 -24.47
N LYS A 421 18.92 -5.71 -23.15
CA LYS A 421 20.24 -5.63 -22.51
C LYS A 421 20.96 -6.99 -22.50
N PHE A 422 20.22 -8.04 -22.22
CA PHE A 422 20.76 -9.36 -21.96
C PHE A 422 21.04 -10.10 -23.28
N SER A 423 22.11 -10.90 -23.28
CA SER A 423 22.50 -11.69 -24.46
C SER A 423 21.90 -13.10 -24.44
N LEU A 424 21.80 -13.74 -25.60
CA LEU A 424 21.45 -15.17 -25.68
C LEU A 424 22.38 -16.02 -24.80
N ASP A 425 23.69 -15.74 -24.83
CA ASP A 425 24.70 -16.44 -24.02
C ASP A 425 24.41 -16.34 -22.51
N GLU A 426 23.81 -15.25 -22.07
CA GLU A 426 23.45 -15.03 -20.66
C GLU A 426 22.18 -15.77 -20.28
N SER A 427 21.17 -15.80 -21.17
CA SER A 427 20.01 -16.69 -21.04
C SER A 427 20.43 -18.16 -20.95
N LEU A 428 21.38 -18.59 -21.79
CA LEU A 428 21.92 -19.95 -21.80
C LEU A 428 22.73 -20.28 -20.54
N LYS A 429 23.39 -19.29 -19.89
CA LYS A 429 24.02 -19.47 -18.57
C LYS A 429 22.97 -19.72 -17.48
N PHE A 430 21.91 -18.92 -17.42
CA PHE A 430 20.80 -19.15 -16.48
C PHE A 430 20.15 -20.51 -16.71
N TYR A 431 19.88 -20.88 -17.97
CA TYR A 431 19.32 -22.20 -18.29
C TYR A 431 20.26 -23.32 -17.85
N SER A 432 21.56 -23.19 -18.11
CA SER A 432 22.58 -24.17 -17.69
C SER A 432 22.67 -24.30 -16.16
N MET A 433 22.51 -23.20 -15.43
CA MET A 433 22.45 -23.19 -13.97
C MET A 433 21.16 -23.85 -13.44
N TYR A 434 20.03 -23.67 -14.12
CA TYR A 434 18.73 -24.19 -13.66
C TYR A 434 18.46 -25.64 -14.04
N GLN A 435 18.88 -26.10 -15.22
CA GLN A 435 18.71 -27.51 -15.61
C GLN A 435 19.45 -28.48 -14.68
N THR A 436 20.56 -28.05 -14.07
CA THR A 436 21.33 -28.91 -13.13
C THR A 436 20.70 -29.01 -11.74
N LYS A 437 19.70 -28.18 -11.43
CA LYS A 437 18.91 -28.24 -10.19
C LYS A 437 17.71 -29.18 -10.29
N GLU A 438 17.30 -29.55 -11.49
CA GLU A 438 16.10 -30.36 -11.75
C GLU A 438 16.45 -31.83 -12.06
N PRO A 439 15.70 -32.82 -11.52
CA PRO A 439 15.87 -34.21 -11.90
C PRO A 439 15.37 -34.44 -13.32
N ASN A 440 16.07 -35.24 -14.11
CA ASN A 440 15.63 -35.64 -15.45
C ASN A 440 14.97 -37.03 -15.40
N PRO A 441 13.71 -37.21 -15.82
CA PRO A 441 12.77 -36.19 -16.32
C PRO A 441 11.97 -35.50 -15.21
N SER A 442 11.71 -34.20 -15.36
CA SER A 442 10.72 -33.43 -14.58
C SER A 442 9.91 -32.50 -15.48
N PHE A 443 8.70 -32.12 -15.05
CA PHE A 443 7.88 -31.14 -15.76
C PHE A 443 8.54 -29.76 -15.78
N GLU A 444 9.22 -29.42 -14.68
CA GLU A 444 9.99 -28.18 -14.52
C GLU A 444 11.14 -28.10 -15.52
N LEU A 445 11.87 -29.19 -15.77
CA LEU A 445 12.93 -29.23 -16.78
C LEU A 445 12.35 -29.02 -18.20
N ASN A 446 11.19 -29.62 -18.49
CA ASN A 446 10.49 -29.41 -19.76
C ASN A 446 10.04 -27.94 -19.92
N ASP A 447 9.54 -27.29 -18.87
CA ASP A 447 9.18 -25.86 -18.92
C ASP A 447 10.41 -24.97 -19.19
N LEU A 448 11.54 -25.25 -18.53
CA LEU A 448 12.80 -24.52 -18.76
C LEU A 448 13.32 -24.72 -20.19
N GLN A 449 13.19 -25.93 -20.74
CA GLN A 449 13.54 -26.27 -22.13
C GLN A 449 12.61 -25.58 -23.13
N SER A 450 11.30 -25.61 -22.90
CA SER A 450 10.27 -24.92 -23.69
C SER A 450 10.58 -23.42 -23.79
N ILE A 451 10.81 -22.75 -22.65
CA ILE A 451 11.16 -21.33 -22.59
C ILE A 451 12.48 -21.05 -23.33
N THR A 452 13.51 -21.87 -23.11
CA THR A 452 14.83 -21.69 -23.75
C THR A 452 14.78 -21.87 -25.27
N SER A 453 14.00 -22.84 -25.75
CA SER A 453 13.72 -23.03 -27.18
C SER A 453 13.10 -21.77 -27.81
N MET A 454 12.12 -21.14 -27.14
CA MET A 454 11.52 -19.88 -27.63
C MET A 454 12.47 -18.68 -27.56
N ILE A 455 13.35 -18.62 -26.55
CA ILE A 455 14.41 -17.59 -26.45
C ILE A 455 15.37 -17.70 -27.65
N ILE A 456 15.84 -18.91 -27.96
CA ILE A 456 16.72 -19.15 -29.10
C ILE A 456 16.01 -18.82 -30.42
N LEU A 457 14.73 -19.18 -30.56
CA LEU A 457 13.93 -18.86 -31.75
C LEU A 457 13.72 -17.34 -31.93
N HIS A 458 13.47 -16.62 -30.84
CA HIS A 458 13.35 -15.16 -30.84
C HIS A 458 14.66 -14.49 -31.27
N ASP A 459 15.80 -14.96 -30.74
CA ASP A 459 17.13 -14.48 -31.13
C ASP A 459 17.49 -14.90 -32.58
N ALA A 460 17.05 -16.08 -33.04
CA ALA A 460 17.17 -16.54 -34.43
C ALA A 460 16.47 -15.59 -35.42
N ILE A 461 15.28 -15.09 -35.06
CA ILE A 461 14.57 -14.06 -35.84
C ILE A 461 15.34 -12.73 -35.80
N LYS A 462 15.76 -12.30 -34.59
CA LYS A 462 16.47 -11.03 -34.37
C LYS A 462 17.81 -10.95 -35.12
N ARG A 463 18.52 -12.08 -35.24
CA ARG A 463 19.83 -12.19 -35.93
C ARG A 463 19.74 -12.70 -37.36
N MET A 464 18.59 -13.20 -37.79
CA MET A 464 18.39 -13.92 -39.06
C MET A 464 19.34 -15.13 -39.23
N ASP A 465 19.54 -15.91 -38.16
CA ASP A 465 20.40 -17.11 -38.15
C ASP A 465 19.57 -18.39 -38.13
N GLU A 466 19.54 -19.09 -39.27
CA GLU A 466 18.84 -20.38 -39.42
C GLU A 466 19.44 -21.50 -38.55
N LYS A 467 20.72 -21.42 -38.15
CA LYS A 467 21.33 -22.46 -37.29
C LYS A 467 20.76 -22.45 -35.88
N LEU A 468 20.33 -21.28 -35.40
CA LEU A 468 19.65 -21.17 -34.12
C LEU A 468 18.26 -21.84 -34.16
N LEU A 469 17.62 -21.97 -35.33
CA LEU A 469 16.38 -22.75 -35.46
C LEU A 469 16.63 -24.24 -35.14
N GLU A 470 17.67 -24.85 -35.71
CA GLU A 470 18.00 -26.26 -35.46
C GLU A 470 18.24 -26.54 -33.96
N VAL A 471 18.92 -25.61 -33.27
CA VAL A 471 19.16 -25.69 -31.82
C VAL A 471 17.86 -25.47 -31.03
N SER A 472 17.00 -24.53 -31.45
CA SER A 472 15.70 -24.29 -30.84
C SER A 472 14.78 -25.52 -30.94
N GLU A 473 14.69 -26.14 -32.12
CA GLU A 473 13.88 -27.34 -32.37
C GLU A 473 14.38 -28.54 -31.54
N ALA A 474 15.69 -28.73 -31.44
CA ALA A 474 16.30 -29.79 -30.65
C ALA A 474 16.06 -29.66 -29.12
N LEU A 475 15.71 -28.46 -28.64
CA LEU A 475 15.34 -28.20 -27.24
C LEU A 475 13.84 -28.22 -26.97
N ILE A 476 12.97 -28.48 -27.97
CA ILE A 476 11.54 -28.57 -27.74
C ILE A 476 11.23 -29.87 -26.97
N PRO A 477 10.57 -29.81 -25.79
CA PRO A 477 10.18 -31.02 -25.05
C PRO A 477 9.27 -31.92 -25.86
N GLN A 478 9.50 -33.24 -25.78
CA GLN A 478 8.74 -34.27 -26.52
C GLN A 478 7.81 -35.11 -25.64
N ASN A 479 7.77 -34.83 -24.32
CA ASN A 479 7.06 -35.64 -23.32
C ASN A 479 6.58 -34.71 -22.18
N PRO A 480 5.31 -34.76 -21.73
CA PRO A 480 4.25 -35.65 -22.18
C PRO A 480 3.80 -35.38 -23.62
N GLU A 481 3.73 -34.11 -24.01
CA GLU A 481 3.34 -33.65 -25.34
C GLU A 481 4.18 -32.41 -25.70
N VAL A 482 4.32 -32.14 -27.00
CA VAL A 482 5.05 -30.97 -27.50
C VAL A 482 4.29 -29.69 -27.17
N PRO A 483 4.83 -28.71 -26.41
CA PRO A 483 4.04 -27.56 -25.96
C PRO A 483 3.53 -26.70 -27.12
N ALA A 484 2.24 -26.33 -27.07
CA ALA A 484 1.58 -25.52 -28.10
C ALA A 484 2.30 -24.18 -28.33
N ALA A 485 2.88 -23.57 -27.30
CA ALA A 485 3.66 -22.33 -27.37
C ALA A 485 4.90 -22.45 -28.28
N ASN A 486 5.62 -23.59 -28.24
CA ASN A 486 6.78 -23.82 -29.10
C ASN A 486 6.35 -23.99 -30.58
N LEU A 487 5.27 -24.75 -30.83
CA LEU A 487 4.71 -24.90 -32.18
C LEU A 487 4.17 -23.58 -32.74
N ALA A 488 3.44 -22.81 -31.92
CA ALA A 488 2.95 -21.48 -32.25
C ALA A 488 4.10 -20.50 -32.55
N SER A 489 5.24 -20.63 -31.86
CA SER A 489 6.45 -19.85 -32.13
C SER A 489 7.14 -20.25 -33.44
N LEU A 490 7.19 -21.55 -33.77
CA LEU A 490 7.69 -22.04 -35.08
C LEU A 490 6.80 -21.59 -36.26
N ILE A 491 5.47 -21.60 -36.07
CA ILE A 491 4.50 -21.06 -37.05
C ILE A 491 4.80 -19.58 -37.35
N LEU A 492 5.13 -18.79 -36.33
CA LEU A 492 5.49 -17.38 -36.47
C LEU A 492 6.89 -17.18 -37.06
N TYR A 493 7.88 -18.03 -36.69
CA TYR A 493 9.21 -18.03 -37.29
C TYR A 493 9.14 -18.21 -38.81
N HIS A 494 8.47 -19.26 -39.30
CA HIS A 494 8.37 -19.48 -40.73
C HIS A 494 7.54 -18.40 -41.44
N GLY A 495 6.52 -17.86 -40.78
CA GLY A 495 5.75 -16.72 -41.28
C GLY A 495 6.58 -15.44 -41.44
N TRP A 496 7.49 -15.16 -40.51
CA TRP A 496 8.41 -14.02 -40.58
C TRP A 496 9.27 -13.99 -41.84
N PHE A 497 9.76 -15.17 -42.24
CA PHE A 497 10.56 -15.38 -43.44
C PHE A 497 9.70 -15.68 -44.69
N GLY A 498 8.38 -15.46 -44.62
CA GLY A 498 7.45 -15.60 -45.75
C GLY A 498 7.12 -17.04 -46.13
N ASN A 499 7.51 -18.03 -45.33
CA ASN A 499 7.28 -19.45 -45.60
C ASN A 499 5.96 -19.93 -45.00
N VAL A 500 4.86 -19.41 -45.54
CA VAL A 500 3.48 -19.70 -45.09
C VAL A 500 3.15 -21.20 -45.21
N ASP A 501 3.69 -21.89 -46.23
CA ASP A 501 3.49 -23.33 -46.42
C ASP A 501 4.04 -24.15 -45.25
N LYS A 502 5.27 -23.87 -44.78
CA LYS A 502 5.81 -24.53 -43.58
C LYS A 502 4.99 -24.21 -42.33
N SER A 503 4.52 -22.97 -42.18
CA SER A 503 3.64 -22.59 -41.07
C SER A 503 2.30 -23.36 -41.10
N LEU A 504 1.72 -23.57 -42.27
CA LEU A 504 0.53 -24.41 -42.46
C LEU A 504 0.82 -25.88 -42.18
N ASP A 505 1.95 -26.42 -42.62
CA ASP A 505 2.36 -27.81 -42.35
C ASP A 505 2.54 -28.07 -40.84
N ILE A 506 3.14 -27.14 -40.10
CA ILE A 506 3.29 -27.24 -38.65
C ILE A 506 1.94 -27.15 -37.95
N TYR A 507 1.09 -26.20 -38.37
CA TYR A 507 -0.29 -26.10 -37.88
C TYR A 507 -1.06 -27.41 -38.10
N ASN A 508 -1.05 -27.95 -39.32
CA ASN A 508 -1.73 -29.19 -39.68
C ASN A 508 -1.24 -30.39 -38.85
N LYS A 509 0.08 -30.51 -38.62
CA LYS A 509 0.64 -31.54 -37.73
C LYS A 509 0.23 -31.34 -36.26
N SER A 510 0.10 -30.10 -35.80
CA SER A 510 -0.35 -29.78 -34.44
C SER A 510 -1.85 -30.05 -34.21
N MET A 511 -2.66 -30.15 -35.26
CA MET A 511 -4.09 -30.46 -35.15
C MET A 511 -4.34 -31.80 -34.46
N ASP A 512 -3.53 -32.82 -34.76
CA ASP A 512 -3.68 -34.15 -34.16
C ASP A 512 -3.34 -34.19 -32.65
N LEU A 513 -2.62 -33.19 -32.14
CA LEU A 513 -2.29 -33.05 -30.71
C LEU A 513 -3.39 -32.28 -29.94
N PHE A 514 -3.84 -31.13 -30.48
CA PHE A 514 -4.65 -30.18 -29.70
C PHE A 514 -6.13 -30.09 -30.09
N ILE A 515 -6.56 -30.79 -31.15
CA ILE A 515 -7.98 -30.80 -31.58
C ILE A 515 -8.71 -32.07 -31.13
N LYS A 516 -7.99 -33.12 -30.71
CA LYS A 516 -8.54 -34.34 -30.13
C LYS A 516 -7.69 -34.74 -28.90
N PRO A 517 -8.20 -34.62 -27.66
CA PRO A 517 -9.55 -34.21 -27.27
C PRO A 517 -9.82 -32.72 -27.44
N MET A 518 -11.10 -32.35 -27.57
CA MET A 518 -11.53 -30.94 -27.62
C MET A 518 -11.45 -30.28 -26.24
N GLU A 519 -12.01 -30.90 -25.21
CA GLU A 519 -12.09 -30.32 -23.86
C GLU A 519 -10.70 -30.19 -23.21
N GLY A 520 -10.41 -29.02 -22.64
CA GLY A 520 -9.17 -28.72 -21.92
C GLY A 520 -8.01 -28.21 -22.79
N ASN A 521 -8.21 -28.12 -24.11
CA ASN A 521 -7.22 -27.68 -25.09
C ASN A 521 -7.63 -26.40 -25.86
N GLU A 522 -8.67 -25.70 -25.39
CA GLU A 522 -9.21 -24.47 -26.00
C GLU A 522 -8.13 -23.41 -26.22
N ALA A 523 -7.39 -23.08 -25.16
CA ALA A 523 -6.34 -22.08 -25.21
C ALA A 523 -5.17 -22.48 -26.14
N ASN A 524 -4.80 -23.77 -26.16
CA ASN A 524 -3.75 -24.30 -27.02
C ASN A 524 -4.14 -24.18 -28.51
N ARG A 525 -5.39 -24.49 -28.86
CA ARG A 525 -5.91 -24.28 -30.22
C ARG A 525 -5.99 -22.80 -30.59
N GLY A 526 -6.53 -21.97 -29.69
CA GLY A 526 -6.64 -20.53 -29.88
C GLY A 526 -5.30 -19.89 -30.20
N MET A 527 -4.26 -20.29 -29.46
CA MET A 527 -2.87 -19.88 -29.66
C MET A 527 -2.33 -20.26 -31.06
N LEU A 528 -2.50 -21.52 -31.48
CA LEU A 528 -2.05 -22.00 -32.80
C LEU A 528 -2.78 -21.29 -33.96
N ILE A 529 -4.09 -21.08 -33.82
CA ILE A 529 -4.92 -20.36 -34.80
C ILE A 529 -4.52 -18.88 -34.86
N GLN A 530 -4.31 -18.23 -33.72
CA GLN A 530 -3.84 -16.84 -33.64
C GLN A 530 -2.49 -16.68 -34.35
N SER A 531 -1.52 -17.56 -34.08
CA SER A 531 -0.22 -17.53 -34.74
C SER A 531 -0.32 -17.73 -36.25
N LEU A 532 -1.17 -18.66 -36.72
CA LEU A 532 -1.36 -18.89 -38.15
C LEU A 532 -2.03 -17.69 -38.84
N ILE A 533 -3.04 -17.08 -38.21
CA ILE A 533 -3.68 -15.85 -38.69
C ILE A 533 -2.66 -14.71 -38.78
N LEU A 534 -1.81 -14.53 -37.76
CA LEU A 534 -0.77 -13.50 -37.79
C LEU A 534 0.24 -13.75 -38.91
N THR A 535 0.66 -15.00 -39.13
CA THR A 535 1.50 -15.38 -40.27
C THR A 535 0.85 -15.01 -41.62
N CYS A 536 -0.45 -15.29 -41.80
CA CYS A 536 -1.17 -14.92 -43.01
C CYS A 536 -1.25 -13.39 -43.18
N LEU A 537 -1.51 -12.64 -42.11
CA LEU A 537 -1.56 -11.17 -42.12
C LEU A 537 -0.18 -10.55 -42.42
N THR A 538 0.91 -11.08 -41.84
CA THR A 538 2.29 -10.68 -42.16
C THR A 538 2.63 -10.99 -43.63
N GLY A 539 2.15 -12.11 -44.17
CA GLY A 539 2.19 -12.44 -45.61
C GLY A 539 1.18 -11.67 -46.48
N ARG A 540 0.37 -10.79 -45.89
CA ARG A 540 -0.73 -10.00 -46.50
C ARG A 540 -1.87 -10.81 -47.13
N ASP A 541 -1.99 -12.09 -46.83
CA ASP A 541 -3.15 -12.87 -47.23
C ASP A 541 -4.31 -12.66 -46.26
N LEU A 542 -4.93 -11.48 -46.38
CA LEU A 542 -6.12 -11.11 -45.62
C LEU A 542 -7.30 -12.06 -45.90
N GLN A 543 -7.37 -12.64 -47.11
CA GLN A 543 -8.46 -13.56 -47.47
C GLN A 543 -8.31 -14.89 -46.74
N LEU A 544 -7.10 -15.48 -46.75
CA LEU A 544 -6.77 -16.68 -46.00
C LEU A 544 -6.90 -16.45 -44.48
N ALA A 545 -6.41 -15.34 -43.96
CA ALA A 545 -6.57 -14.98 -42.55
C ALA A 545 -8.05 -14.93 -42.13
N GLN A 546 -8.91 -14.26 -42.92
CA GLN A 546 -10.35 -14.22 -42.67
C GLN A 546 -11.02 -15.59 -42.84
N PHE A 547 -10.58 -16.38 -43.82
CA PHE A 547 -11.11 -17.73 -44.06
C PHE A 547 -10.81 -18.65 -42.88
N ILE A 548 -9.57 -18.66 -42.39
CA ILE A 548 -9.15 -19.42 -41.20
C ILE A 548 -10.01 -19.01 -40.01
N LYS A 549 -10.10 -17.71 -39.69
CA LYS A 549 -10.93 -17.21 -38.59
C LYS A 549 -12.38 -17.70 -38.68
N ARG A 550 -13.04 -17.52 -39.84
CA ARG A 550 -14.44 -17.94 -40.04
C ARG A 550 -14.58 -19.46 -39.86
N LYS A 551 -13.66 -20.26 -40.39
CA LYS A 551 -13.68 -21.72 -40.23
C LYS A 551 -13.45 -22.14 -38.78
N SER A 552 -12.55 -21.49 -38.06
CA SER A 552 -12.35 -21.73 -36.62
C SER A 552 -13.59 -21.37 -35.79
N GLN A 553 -14.32 -20.33 -36.16
CA GLN A 553 -15.61 -19.97 -35.54
C GLN A 553 -16.72 -20.97 -35.91
N ASP A 554 -16.90 -21.32 -37.20
CA ASP A 554 -17.87 -22.33 -37.68
C ASP A 554 -17.72 -23.66 -36.93
N HIS A 555 -16.48 -24.07 -36.66
CA HIS A 555 -16.13 -25.33 -35.99
C HIS A 555 -15.91 -25.21 -34.47
N LYS A 556 -16.18 -24.04 -33.86
CA LYS A 556 -16.04 -23.77 -32.42
C LYS A 556 -14.66 -24.12 -31.85
N LEU A 557 -13.60 -23.81 -32.59
CA LEU A 557 -12.22 -24.09 -32.21
C LEU A 557 -11.59 -23.01 -31.32
N LEU A 558 -12.22 -21.83 -31.24
CA LEU A 558 -11.79 -20.68 -30.44
C LEU A 558 -12.63 -20.55 -29.17
N ASP A 559 -11.99 -20.19 -28.07
CA ASP A 559 -12.65 -19.64 -26.89
C ASP A 559 -12.88 -18.11 -27.03
N SER A 560 -13.51 -17.51 -26.02
CA SER A 560 -13.79 -16.07 -25.99
C SER A 560 -12.53 -15.20 -25.87
N GLU A 561 -11.45 -15.70 -25.26
CA GLU A 561 -10.22 -14.92 -25.08
C GLU A 561 -9.47 -14.78 -26.41
N TYR A 562 -9.30 -15.90 -27.13
CA TYR A 562 -8.61 -15.89 -28.42
C TYR A 562 -9.46 -15.30 -29.54
N ASP A 563 -10.79 -15.38 -29.51
CA ASP A 563 -11.61 -14.62 -30.47
C ASP A 563 -11.42 -13.11 -30.29
N VAL A 564 -11.38 -12.60 -29.04
CA VAL A 564 -11.07 -11.19 -28.75
C VAL A 564 -9.67 -10.82 -29.24
N LYS A 565 -8.62 -11.58 -28.90
CA LYS A 565 -7.25 -11.34 -29.37
C LYS A 565 -7.14 -11.31 -30.91
N ILE A 566 -7.84 -12.22 -31.59
CA ILE A 566 -7.89 -12.25 -33.07
C ILE A 566 -8.65 -11.04 -33.60
N ASN A 567 -9.78 -10.63 -33.01
CA ASN A 567 -10.50 -9.42 -33.37
C ASN A 567 -9.62 -8.16 -33.25
N GLU A 568 -8.89 -8.02 -32.14
CA GLU A 568 -7.93 -6.94 -31.93
C GLU A 568 -6.80 -6.95 -32.96
N MET A 569 -6.29 -8.14 -33.32
CA MET A 569 -5.26 -8.28 -34.35
C MET A 569 -5.74 -7.81 -35.73
N PHE A 570 -6.95 -8.18 -36.15
CA PHE A 570 -7.56 -7.67 -37.38
C PHE A 570 -7.79 -6.15 -37.33
N LYS A 571 -8.16 -5.61 -36.16
CA LYS A 571 -8.30 -4.16 -35.97
C LYS A 571 -6.95 -3.45 -36.11
N ARG A 572 -5.92 -3.88 -35.36
CA ARG A 572 -4.55 -3.35 -35.46
C ARG A 572 -4.02 -3.43 -36.89
N TYR A 573 -4.33 -4.51 -37.61
CA TYR A 573 -4.00 -4.65 -39.03
C TYR A 573 -4.67 -3.56 -39.88
N GLY A 574 -5.99 -3.36 -39.72
CA GLY A 574 -6.72 -2.28 -40.38
C GLY A 574 -6.14 -0.90 -40.06
N ASP A 575 -5.94 -0.59 -38.78
CA ASP A 575 -5.37 0.68 -38.31
C ASP A 575 -3.98 0.96 -38.95
N ILE A 576 -3.12 -0.06 -39.07
CA ILE A 576 -1.81 0.04 -39.74
C ILE A 576 -1.96 0.35 -41.23
N ILE A 577 -2.87 -0.32 -41.95
CA ILE A 577 -3.11 -0.06 -43.38
C ILE A 577 -3.68 1.35 -43.59
N ASP A 578 -4.64 1.75 -42.76
CA ASP A 578 -5.25 3.09 -42.75
C ASP A 578 -4.22 4.20 -42.54
N GLU A 579 -3.27 4.03 -41.61
CA GLU A 579 -2.16 4.98 -41.39
C GLU A 579 -1.26 5.11 -42.63
N LEU A 580 -1.02 4.00 -43.33
CA LEU A 580 -0.18 3.97 -44.53
C LEU A 580 -0.85 4.69 -45.71
N GLU A 581 -2.14 4.45 -45.94
CA GLU A 581 -2.94 5.18 -46.93
C GLU A 581 -2.97 6.69 -46.63
N LYS A 582 -3.18 7.07 -45.37
CA LYS A 582 -3.17 8.50 -44.95
C LYS A 582 -1.79 9.13 -45.15
N SER A 583 -0.69 8.41 -44.83
CA SER A 583 0.69 8.92 -44.96
C SER A 583 1.17 9.05 -46.42
N THR A 584 0.61 8.25 -47.33
CA THR A 584 0.89 8.37 -48.77
C THR A 584 0.04 9.48 -49.41
N ALA A 585 -1.18 9.71 -48.91
CA ALA A 585 -2.05 10.81 -49.35
C ALA A 585 -1.53 12.20 -48.93
N THR A 586 -1.15 12.43 -47.67
CA THR A 586 -0.73 13.77 -47.19
C THR A 586 0.51 14.32 -47.90
N LYS A 587 1.44 13.46 -48.31
CA LYS A 587 2.59 13.85 -49.15
C LYS A 587 2.21 14.46 -50.52
N THR A 588 0.97 14.30 -50.97
CA THR A 588 0.47 14.86 -52.24
C THR A 588 -0.34 16.15 -52.08
N SER A 589 -0.66 16.57 -50.84
CA SER A 589 -1.47 17.78 -50.58
C SER A 589 -0.66 19.06 -50.39
N GLU A 590 0.63 18.98 -50.05
CA GLU A 590 1.51 20.15 -49.87
C GLU A 590 2.21 20.57 -51.18
N GLY A 591 1.44 21.15 -52.10
CA GLY A 591 1.97 21.91 -53.24
C GLY A 591 2.23 21.10 -54.52
N ALA A 592 1.25 21.14 -55.43
CA ALA A 592 1.20 20.48 -56.73
C ALA A 592 1.17 18.93 -56.69
N PRO A 593 0.42 18.26 -57.59
CA PRO A 593 0.29 16.81 -57.59
C PRO A 593 1.62 16.18 -58.05
N ARG A 594 2.47 15.85 -57.08
CA ARG A 594 3.65 15.01 -57.30
C ARG A 594 3.17 13.58 -57.42
N GLU A 595 3.41 12.94 -58.56
CA GLU A 595 3.08 11.51 -58.73
C GLU A 595 3.73 10.69 -57.60
N VAL A 596 2.92 9.87 -56.92
CA VAL A 596 3.40 8.98 -55.86
C VAL A 596 4.38 8.00 -56.50
N THR A 597 5.66 8.19 -56.24
CA THR A 597 6.70 7.38 -56.89
C THR A 597 6.60 5.94 -56.42
N GLU A 598 7.00 5.00 -57.28
CA GLU A 598 7.07 3.58 -56.94
C GLU A 598 7.93 3.34 -55.69
N LYS A 599 8.97 4.16 -55.52
CA LYS A 599 9.84 4.21 -54.33
C LYS A 599 9.13 4.69 -53.05
N ASP A 600 8.17 5.62 -53.14
CA ASP A 600 7.36 6.02 -51.96
C ASP A 600 6.42 4.89 -51.53
N LYS A 601 5.87 4.14 -52.49
CA LYS A 601 5.07 2.93 -52.21
C LYS A 601 5.93 1.87 -51.55
N GLU A 602 7.08 1.52 -52.12
CA GLU A 602 8.04 0.58 -51.50
C GLU A 602 8.46 1.00 -50.08
N ALA A 603 8.64 2.29 -49.82
CA ALA A 603 9.05 2.78 -48.50
C ALA A 603 7.93 2.61 -47.46
N ALA A 604 6.68 2.97 -47.81
CA ALA A 604 5.51 2.71 -46.97
C ALA A 604 5.30 1.20 -46.77
N GLU A 605 5.49 0.42 -47.83
CA GLU A 605 5.36 -1.03 -47.86
C GLU A 605 6.35 -1.74 -46.91
N ARG A 606 7.60 -1.28 -46.85
CA ARG A 606 8.61 -1.75 -45.89
C ARG A 606 8.26 -1.35 -44.46
N ALA A 607 7.78 -0.13 -44.23
CA ALA A 607 7.32 0.33 -42.92
C ALA A 607 6.11 -0.47 -42.41
N ALA A 608 5.22 -0.91 -43.31
CA ALA A 608 4.10 -1.81 -43.00
C ALA A 608 4.61 -3.17 -42.48
N ILE A 609 5.52 -3.80 -43.24
CA ILE A 609 6.12 -5.08 -42.88
C ILE A 609 6.80 -4.98 -41.51
N GLU A 610 7.51 -3.88 -41.23
CA GLU A 610 8.21 -3.71 -39.96
C GLU A 610 7.27 -3.54 -38.76
N LYS A 611 6.10 -2.91 -38.94
CA LYS A 611 5.05 -2.88 -37.90
C LYS A 611 4.46 -4.28 -37.64
N PHE A 612 4.19 -5.07 -38.68
CA PHE A 612 3.69 -6.45 -38.52
C PHE A 612 4.74 -7.38 -37.91
N ARG A 613 6.01 -7.20 -38.25
CA ARG A 613 7.15 -7.83 -37.59
C ARG A 613 7.20 -7.48 -36.10
N SER A 614 7.04 -6.22 -35.74
CA SER A 614 6.94 -5.82 -34.32
C SER A 614 5.83 -6.58 -33.59
N MET A 615 4.63 -6.71 -34.19
CA MET A 615 3.53 -7.53 -33.65
C MET A 615 3.87 -9.03 -33.56
N THR A 616 4.64 -9.59 -34.51
CA THR A 616 5.11 -10.98 -34.45
C THR A 616 6.05 -11.20 -33.26
N MET A 617 6.99 -10.29 -33.00
CA MET A 617 7.89 -10.38 -31.84
C MET A 617 7.16 -10.16 -30.52
N GLU A 618 6.20 -9.22 -30.45
CA GLU A 618 5.29 -9.03 -29.31
C GLU A 618 4.51 -10.33 -29.02
N THR A 619 3.99 -10.98 -30.07
CA THR A 619 3.25 -12.23 -29.94
C THR A 619 4.15 -13.34 -29.40
N ILE A 620 5.34 -13.58 -29.98
CA ILE A 620 6.29 -14.61 -29.49
C ILE A 620 6.62 -14.42 -28.01
N ARG A 621 6.85 -13.18 -27.55
CA ARG A 621 7.07 -12.86 -26.13
C ARG A 621 5.88 -13.28 -25.26
N SER A 622 4.65 -13.05 -25.74
CA SER A 622 3.41 -13.40 -25.04
C SER A 622 3.08 -14.89 -25.02
N LEU A 623 3.67 -15.70 -25.93
CA LEU A 623 3.45 -17.15 -26.00
C LEU A 623 4.15 -17.92 -24.86
N ALA A 624 5.18 -17.35 -24.23
CA ALA A 624 5.95 -18.05 -23.21
C ALA A 624 5.07 -18.43 -21.98
N PRO A 625 4.98 -19.73 -21.60
CA PRO A 625 4.03 -20.23 -20.61
C PRO A 625 4.25 -19.55 -19.26
N ASN A 626 3.16 -19.06 -18.63
CA ASN A 626 3.20 -18.14 -17.49
C ASN A 626 3.95 -18.65 -16.24
#